data_AF-A0A3S4GGT6-F1
#
_entry.id   AF-A0A3S4GGT6-F1
#
_cell.length_a   1.000
_cell.length_b   1.000
_cell.length_c   1.000
_cell.angle_alpha   90.00
_cell.angle_beta   90.00
_cell.angle_gamma   90.00
#
_symmetry.space_group_name_H-M   'P 1'
#
loop_
_entity.id
_entity.type
_entity.pdbx_description
1 polymer ?
#
loop_
_entity_poly.entity_id
_entity_poly.type
_entity_poly.pdbx_seq_one_letter_code
_entity_poly.pdbx_strand_id
1 'polypeptide(L)'
;MTQVGALAVMLSSVAMLWNIIYNAGFDRLWPVSRVTRNLTVRILHAAGFETGFILIGVPIAAFMLNLTLVQAFMLELGFFLFFLPYTVVYNWAYDALRQRWLASRLAVK
;
A
#
# COMPACT_ATOMS: atom_id res chain seq x y z
N MET A 1 26.01 -0.50 -3.61
CA MET A 1 25.10 0.63 -3.34
C MET A 1 24.10 0.89 -4.48
N THR A 2 24.45 0.68 -5.75
CA THR A 2 23.54 0.88 -6.90
C THR A 2 22.37 -0.12 -7.00
N GLN A 3 22.55 -1.33 -6.46
CA GLN A 3 21.52 -2.39 -6.52
C GLN A 3 20.25 -2.06 -5.72
N VAL A 4 20.37 -1.42 -4.55
CA VAL A 4 19.21 -1.07 -3.70
C VAL A 4 18.38 0.04 -4.34
N GLY A 5 19.03 1.03 -4.97
CA GLY A 5 18.34 2.08 -5.72
C GLY A 5 17.60 1.54 -6.94
N ALA A 6 18.24 0.66 -7.73
CA ALA A 6 17.61 0.01 -8.88
C ALA A 6 16.43 -0.88 -8.46
N LEU A 7 16.56 -1.61 -7.35
CA LEU A 7 15.50 -2.42 -6.75
C LEU A 7 14.31 -1.56 -6.33
N ALA A 8 14.56 -0.43 -5.65
CA ALA A 8 13.50 0.48 -5.23
C ALA A 8 12.71 1.03 -6.43
N VAL A 9 13.40 1.45 -7.50
CA VAL A 9 12.77 1.94 -8.73
C VAL A 9 11.96 0.84 -9.44
N MET A 10 12.50 -0.38 -9.49
CA MET A 10 11.82 -1.51 -10.11
C MET A 10 10.56 -1.90 -9.32
N LEU A 11 10.68 -2.08 -8.01
CA LEU A 11 9.55 -2.44 -7.14
C LEU A 11 8.49 -1.34 -7.13
N SER A 12 8.86 -0.05 -7.11
CA SER A 12 7.89 1.04 -7.18
C SER A 12 7.14 1.06 -8.52
N SER A 13 7.84 0.78 -9.62
CA SER A 13 7.23 0.72 -10.95
C SER A 13 6.28 -0.47 -11.07
N VAL A 14 6.70 -1.64 -10.58
CA VAL A 14 5.86 -2.85 -10.53
C VAL A 14 4.64 -2.62 -9.64
N ALA A 15 4.81 -2.00 -8.48
CA ALA A 15 3.70 -1.66 -7.58
C ALA A 15 2.68 -0.71 -8.24
N MET A 16 3.15 0.33 -8.93
CA MET A 16 2.27 1.24 -9.68
C MET A 16 1.51 0.51 -10.79
N LEU A 17 2.19 -0.32 -11.58
CA LEU A 17 1.56 -1.10 -12.65
C LEU A 17 0.54 -2.10 -12.09
N TRP A 18 0.90 -2.82 -11.03
CA TRP A 18 0.00 -3.76 -10.36
C TRP A 18 -1.23 -3.06 -9.80
N ASN A 19 -1.06 -1.88 -9.18
CA ASN A 19 -2.17 -1.07 -8.69
C ASN A 19 -3.17 -0.73 -9.81
N ILE A 20 -2.68 -0.31 -10.98
CA ILE A 20 -3.53 0.01 -12.13
C ILE A 20 -4.24 -1.25 -12.64
N ILE A 21 -3.52 -2.35 -12.85
CA ILE A 21 -4.07 -3.60 -13.38
C ILE A 21 -5.13 -4.18 -12.45
N TYR A 22 -4.83 -4.25 -11.15
CA TYR A 22 -5.73 -4.81 -10.15
C TYR A 22 -6.99 -3.95 -9.99
N ASN A 23 -6.84 -2.63 -9.88
CA ASN A 23 -7.98 -1.72 -9.78
C ASN A 23 -8.86 -1.77 -11.03
N ALA A 24 -8.26 -1.81 -12.24
CA ALA A 24 -9.01 -1.92 -13.49
C ALA A 24 -9.76 -3.27 -13.60
N GLY A 25 -9.13 -4.37 -13.19
CA GLY A 25 -9.76 -5.68 -13.13
C GLY A 25 -10.91 -5.73 -12.12
N PHE A 26 -10.70 -5.16 -10.94
CA PHE A 26 -11.72 -5.11 -9.90
C PHE A 26 -12.91 -4.22 -10.29
N ASP A 27 -12.67 -3.05 -10.88
CA ASP A 27 -13.74 -2.17 -11.35
C ASP A 27 -14.58 -2.81 -12.47
N ARG A 28 -13.99 -3.69 -13.27
CA ARG A 28 -14.72 -4.46 -14.29
C ARG A 28 -15.62 -5.54 -13.68
N LEU A 29 -15.21 -6.16 -12.56
CA LEU A 29 -15.99 -7.17 -11.86
C LEU A 29 -17.05 -6.55 -10.91
N TRP A 30 -16.72 -5.42 -10.27
CA TRP A 30 -17.57 -4.67 -9.35
C TRP A 30 -17.76 -3.21 -9.83
N PRO A 31 -18.53 -2.99 -10.90
CA PRO A 31 -18.82 -1.65 -11.38
C PRO A 31 -19.58 -0.85 -10.32
N VAL A 32 -19.07 0.35 -10.03
CA VAL A 32 -19.58 1.29 -9.01
C VAL A 32 -21.07 1.62 -9.22
N SER A 33 -21.56 1.50 -10.44
CA SER A 33 -22.96 1.75 -10.81
C SER A 33 -23.95 0.68 -10.37
N ARG A 34 -23.51 -0.52 -9.96
CA ARG A 34 -24.41 -1.66 -9.68
C ARG A 34 -24.30 -2.24 -8.26
N VAL A 35 -23.25 -1.95 -7.50
CA VAL A 35 -23.03 -2.59 -6.18
C VAL A 35 -22.61 -1.56 -5.13
N THR A 36 -23.33 -1.53 -4.01
CA THR A 36 -22.89 -0.78 -2.81
C THR A 36 -21.62 -1.43 -2.26
N ARG A 37 -20.49 -0.71 -2.32
CA ARG A 37 -19.20 -1.17 -1.79
C ARG A 37 -19.25 -1.24 -0.27
N ASN A 38 -19.78 -2.35 0.25
CA ASN A 38 -19.86 -2.62 1.68
C ASN A 38 -18.45 -2.81 2.26
N LEU A 39 -18.30 -2.64 3.58
CA LEU A 39 -17.01 -2.73 4.27
C LEU A 39 -16.29 -4.06 3.97
N THR A 40 -17.04 -5.16 3.92
CA THR A 40 -16.55 -6.50 3.55
C THR A 40 -15.91 -6.53 2.16
N VAL A 41 -16.50 -5.86 1.17
CA VAL A 41 -15.97 -5.79 -0.20
C VAL A 41 -14.65 -5.03 -0.22
N ARG A 42 -14.52 -3.97 0.60
CA ARG A 42 -13.27 -3.20 0.73
C ARG A 42 -12.16 -4.02 1.38
N ILE A 43 -12.49 -4.79 2.42
CA ILE A 43 -11.52 -5.67 3.10
C ILE A 43 -11.06 -6.77 2.15
N LEU A 44 -11.98 -7.44 1.46
CA LEU A 44 -11.65 -8.48 0.47
C LEU A 44 -10.81 -7.91 -0.68
N HIS A 45 -11.16 -6.72 -1.18
CA HIS A 45 -10.39 -6.03 -2.21
C HIS A 45 -8.96 -5.74 -1.76
N ALA A 46 -8.79 -5.18 -0.56
CA ALA A 46 -7.48 -4.89 0.00
C ALA A 46 -6.66 -6.16 0.24
N ALA A 47 -7.27 -7.21 0.81
CA ALA A 47 -6.61 -8.49 1.04
C ALA A 47 -6.17 -9.16 -0.27
N GLY A 48 -7.00 -9.11 -1.32
CA GLY A 48 -6.66 -9.64 -2.64
C GLY A 48 -5.56 -8.82 -3.34
N PHE A 49 -5.60 -7.49 -3.20
CA PHE A 49 -4.56 -6.60 -3.74
C PHE A 49 -3.21 -6.96 -3.12
N GLU A 50 -3.19 -7.05 -1.79
CA GLU A 50 -2.00 -7.32 -1.01
C GLU A 50 -1.44 -8.70 -1.31
N THR A 51 -2.29 -9.73 -1.33
CA THR A 51 -1.87 -11.10 -1.63
C THR A 51 -1.28 -11.20 -3.04
N GLY A 52 -1.93 -10.57 -4.03
CA GLY A 52 -1.42 -10.54 -5.39
C GLY A 52 -0.11 -9.76 -5.52
N PHE A 53 0.03 -8.68 -4.75
CA PHE A 53 1.28 -7.91 -4.73
C PHE A 53 2.42 -8.72 -4.11
N ILE A 54 2.21 -9.39 -2.97
CA ILE A 54 3.20 -10.28 -2.33
C ILE A 54 3.66 -11.38 -3.30
N LEU A 55 2.75 -11.99 -4.06
CA LEU A 55 3.09 -13.03 -5.04
C LEU A 55 4.01 -12.54 -6.16
N ILE A 56 4.05 -11.23 -6.43
CA ILE A 56 4.91 -10.61 -7.45
C ILE A 56 6.16 -9.99 -6.80
N GLY A 57 6.00 -9.28 -5.69
CA GLY A 57 7.03 -8.57 -4.95
C GLY A 57 8.06 -9.50 -4.32
N VAL A 58 7.60 -10.56 -3.64
CA VAL A 58 8.49 -11.51 -2.94
C VAL A 58 9.47 -12.19 -3.89
N PRO A 59 9.06 -12.75 -5.05
CA PRO A 59 10.02 -13.34 -6.00
C PRO A 59 11.03 -12.34 -6.54
N ILE A 60 10.61 -11.10 -6.84
CA ILE A 60 11.50 -10.05 -7.35
C ILE A 60 12.54 -9.68 -6.27
N ALA A 61 12.08 -9.46 -5.04
CA ALA A 61 12.94 -9.15 -3.91
C ALA A 61 13.91 -10.29 -3.60
N ALA A 62 13.43 -11.54 -3.60
CA ALA A 62 14.24 -12.74 -3.41
C ALA A 62 15.35 -12.84 -4.46
N PHE A 63 15.01 -12.69 -5.73
CA PHE A 63 15.96 -12.77 -6.83
C PHE A 63 17.01 -11.66 -6.77
N MET A 64 16.59 -10.41 -6.58
CA MET A 64 17.50 -9.28 -6.64
C MET A 64 18.39 -9.12 -5.39
N LEU A 65 17.89 -9.50 -4.22
CA LEU A 65 18.64 -9.43 -2.96
C LEU A 65 19.36 -10.74 -2.61
N ASN A 66 19.27 -11.76 -3.47
CA ASN A 66 19.77 -13.12 -3.19
C ASN A 66 19.26 -13.67 -1.84
N LEU A 67 17.98 -13.41 -1.55
CA LEU A 67 17.29 -13.92 -0.38
C LEU A 67 16.49 -15.18 -0.74
N THR A 68 16.29 -16.07 0.23
CA THR A 68 15.30 -17.13 0.08
C THR A 68 13.88 -16.54 0.03
N LEU A 69 12.93 -17.25 -0.57
CA LEU A 69 11.53 -16.80 -0.62
C LEU A 69 10.96 -16.51 0.78
N VAL A 70 11.33 -17.32 1.78
CA VAL A 70 10.91 -17.11 3.17
C VAL A 70 11.51 -15.83 3.76
N GLN A 71 12.78 -15.55 3.51
CA GLN A 71 13.44 -14.31 3.96
C GLN A 71 12.84 -13.07 3.28
N ALA A 72 12.57 -13.13 1.97
CA ALA A 72 11.94 -12.04 1.25
C ALA A 72 10.48 -11.81 1.71
N PHE A 73 9.74 -12.88 2.00
CA PHE A 73 8.41 -12.77 2.60
C PHE A 73 8.45 -12.18 4.02
N MET A 74 9.41 -12.60 4.86
CA MET A 74 9.63 -12.00 6.18
C MET A 74 10.01 -10.52 6.09
N LEU A 75 10.77 -10.12 5.08
CA LEU A 75 11.12 -8.73 4.82
C LEU A 75 9.87 -7.90 4.50
N GLU A 76 9.00 -8.39 3.61
CA GLU A 76 7.73 -7.72 3.29
C GLU A 76 6.81 -7.63 4.52
N LEU A 77 6.68 -8.71 5.29
CA LEU A 77 5.94 -8.70 6.56
C LEU A 77 6.51 -7.69 7.56
N GLY A 78 7.84 -7.60 7.66
CA GLY A 78 8.52 -6.62 8.51
C GLY A 78 8.21 -5.19 8.08
N PHE A 79 8.26 -4.90 6.77
CA PHE A 79 7.84 -3.60 6.25
C PHE A 79 6.38 -3.32 6.55
N PHE A 80 5.49 -4.29 6.35
CA PHE A 80 4.06 -4.14 6.64
C PHE A 80 3.79 -3.78 8.09
N LEU A 81 4.37 -4.57 9.00
CA LEU A 81 4.21 -4.39 10.44
C LEU A 81 4.80 -3.06 10.93
N PHE A 82 5.80 -2.51 10.25
CA PHE A 82 6.39 -1.22 10.60
C PHE A 82 5.65 -0.03 9.96
N PHE A 83 5.37 -0.11 8.65
CA PHE A 83 4.74 0.98 7.90
C PHE A 83 3.27 1.19 8.25
N LEU A 84 2.50 0.13 8.56
CA LEU A 84 1.08 0.30 8.89
C LEU A 84 0.89 1.14 10.17
N PRO A 85 1.47 0.77 11.33
CA PRO A 85 1.37 1.59 12.53
C PRO A 85 1.93 3.00 12.31
N TYR A 86 3.08 3.11 11.64
CA TYR A 86 3.67 4.41 11.29
C TYR A 86 2.68 5.29 10.51
N THR A 87 2.05 4.74 9.48
CA THR A 87 1.10 5.45 8.61
C THR A 87 -0.14 5.89 9.39
N VAL A 88 -0.67 5.03 10.27
CA VAL A 88 -1.81 5.37 11.13
C VAL A 88 -1.46 6.52 12.08
N VAL A 89 -0.32 6.43 12.78
CA VAL A 89 0.13 7.46 13.72
C VAL A 89 0.40 8.78 13.00
N TYR A 90 1.09 8.72 11.86
CA TYR A 90 1.40 9.90 11.05
C TYR A 90 0.13 10.60 10.56
N ASN A 91 -0.83 9.86 9.98
CA ASN A 91 -2.09 10.43 9.52
C ASN A 91 -2.90 11.03 10.68
N TRP A 92 -2.96 10.33 11.82
CA TRP A 92 -3.65 10.84 13.00
C TRP A 92 -3.02 12.14 13.53
N ALA A 93 -1.69 12.18 13.63
CA ALA A 93 -0.97 13.38 14.04
C ALA A 93 -1.18 14.54 13.05
N TYR A 94 -1.13 14.26 11.75
CA TYR A 94 -1.38 15.23 10.70
C TYR A 94 -2.79 15.81 10.79
N ASP A 95 -3.81 14.96 10.93
CA ASP A 95 -5.20 15.40 11.06
C ASP A 95 -5.41 16.23 12.32
N ALA A 96 -4.83 15.81 13.46
CA ALA A 96 -4.90 16.58 14.71
C ALA A 96 -4.25 17.97 14.59
N LEU A 97 -3.07 18.06 13.96
CA LEU A 97 -2.39 19.32 13.71
C LEU A 97 -3.17 20.21 12.73
N ARG A 98 -3.67 19.61 11.65
CA ARG A 98 -4.46 20.32 10.63
C ARG A 98 -5.76 20.88 11.21
N GLN A 99 -6.46 20.10 12.04
CA GLN A 99 -7.66 20.55 12.74
C GLN A 99 -7.35 21.74 13.67
N ARG A 100 -6.28 21.65 14.46
CA ARG A 100 -5.83 22.75 15.32
C ARG A 100 -5.51 24.01 14.50
N TRP A 101 -4.78 23.87 13.40
CA TRP A 101 -4.40 25.01 12.56
C TRP A 101 -5.60 25.68 11.88
N LEU A 102 -6.57 24.91 11.40
CA LEU A 102 -7.81 25.43 10.84
C LEU A 102 -8.68 26.11 11.90
N ALA A 103 -8.78 25.54 13.11
CA ALA A 103 -9.50 26.15 14.21
C ALA A 103 -8.88 27.51 14.61
N SER A 104 -7.56 27.59 14.68
CA SER A 104 -6.85 28.85 14.96
C SER A 104 -7.07 29.91 13.86
N ARG A 105 -7.24 29.51 12.60
CA ARG A 105 -7.50 30.44 11.49
C ARG A 105 -8.94 30.94 11.43
N LEU A 106 -9.91 30.13 11.84
CA LEU A 106 -11.32 30.53 11.90
C LEU A 106 -11.61 31.39 13.13
N ALA A 107 -10.85 31.25 14.22
CA ALA A 107 -11.00 32.08 15.42
C ALA A 107 -10.43 33.51 15.31
N VAL A 108 -9.63 33.78 14.27
CA VAL A 108 -9.00 35.10 14.01
C VAL A 108 -9.83 35.94 13.02
N LYS A 109 -10.92 35.38 12.47
CA LYS A 109 -11.82 36.06 11.53
C LYS A 109 -13.14 36.40 12.21
#